data_AF-A0A4R2LB40-F1
#
_entry.id   AF-A0A4R2LB40-F1
#
_cell.length_a   1.000
_cell.length_b   1.000
_cell.length_c   1.000
_cell.angle_alpha   90.00
_cell.angle_beta   90.00
_cell.angle_gamma   90.00
#
_symmetry.space_group_name_H-M   'P 1'
#
loop_
_entity.id
_entity.type
_entity.pdbx_description
1 polymer ?
#
loop_
_entity_poly.entity_id
_entity_poly.type
_entity_poly.pdbx_seq_one_letter_code
_entity_poly.pdbx_strand_id
1 'polypeptide(L)'
;MRTCDVTKLADRIRQEYGLAKEAAHNKAIQTLKACPVALYPNVQEWSEEQALTDIYVGKYSLPMILAIWNSRDFLKALEVLTELSEGNVETAEMKIWNMRR
;
A
#
# COMPACT_ATOMS: atom_id res chain seq x y z
N MET A 1 -1.10 19.89 6.69
CA MET A 1 -1.23 18.46 6.32
C MET A 1 0.09 18.02 5.73
N ARG A 2 0.76 17.01 6.30
CA ARG A 2 2.01 16.48 5.72
C ARG A 2 1.66 15.79 4.41
N THR A 3 2.04 16.40 3.29
CA THR A 3 1.95 15.79 1.97
C THR A 3 3.00 14.70 1.88
N CYS A 4 2.59 13.45 1.69
CA CYS A 4 3.51 12.36 1.41
C CYS A 4 4.37 12.75 0.19
N ASP A 5 5.70 12.64 0.30
CA ASP A 5 6.61 13.09 -0.75
C ASP A 5 6.55 12.11 -1.93
N VAL A 6 5.94 12.56 -3.03
CA VAL A 6 5.80 11.79 -4.28
C VAL A 6 7.17 11.31 -4.77
N THR A 7 8.24 12.08 -4.53
CA THR A 7 9.60 11.74 -4.96
C THR A 7 10.12 10.54 -4.19
N LYS A 8 10.01 10.56 -2.85
CA LYS A 8 10.43 9.43 -2.01
C LYS A 8 9.63 8.17 -2.32
N LEU A 9 8.31 8.31 -2.49
CA LEU A 9 7.46 7.20 -2.86
C LEU A 9 7.84 6.64 -4.23
N ALA A 10 8.09 7.49 -5.23
CA ALA A 10 8.53 7.07 -6.56
C ALA A 10 9.88 6.34 -6.51
N ASP A 11 10.84 6.84 -5.73
CA ASP A 11 12.14 6.18 -5.56
C ASP A 11 12.00 4.82 -4.89
N ARG A 12 11.14 4.71 -3.86
CA ARG A 12 10.86 3.42 -3.22
C ARG A 12 10.20 2.43 -4.18
N ILE A 13 9.18 2.88 -4.93
CA ILE A 13 8.52 2.05 -5.95
C ILE A 13 9.52 1.58 -7.01
N ARG A 14 10.42 2.47 -7.44
CA ARG A 14 11.47 2.14 -8.41
C ARG A 14 12.39 1.03 -7.89
N GLN A 15 12.81 1.13 -6.63
CA GLN A 15 13.70 0.15 -6.00
C GLN A 15 13.02 -1.20 -5.78
N GLU A 16 11.80 -1.22 -5.24
CA GLU A 16 11.11 -2.46 -4.88
C GLU A 16 10.58 -3.22 -6.11
N TYR A 17 10.08 -2.49 -7.13
CA TYR A 17 9.41 -3.09 -8.29
C TYR A 17 10.22 -3.02 -9.59
N GLY A 18 11.44 -2.46 -9.56
CA GLY A 18 12.33 -2.40 -10.73
C GLY A 18 11.80 -1.54 -11.88
N LEU A 19 10.92 -0.57 -11.61
CA LEU A 19 10.29 0.26 -12.64
C LEU A 19 11.26 1.32 -13.20
N ALA A 20 10.99 1.81 -14.41
CA ALA A 20 11.67 3.01 -14.93
C ALA A 20 11.26 4.25 -14.12
N LYS A 21 12.11 5.29 -14.08
CA LYS A 21 11.89 6.52 -13.29
C LYS A 21 10.52 7.15 -13.54
N GLU A 22 10.14 7.33 -14.81
CA GLU A 22 8.86 7.93 -15.19
C GLU A 22 7.67 7.05 -14.79
N ALA A 23 7.78 5.73 -15.01
CA ALA A 23 6.75 4.77 -14.61
C ALA A 23 6.55 4.74 -13.09
N ALA A 24 7.65 4.77 -12.32
CA ALA A 24 7.59 4.82 -10.86
C ALA A 24 6.96 6.12 -10.35
N HIS A 25 7.28 7.26 -10.97
CA HIS A 25 6.68 8.55 -10.63
C HIS A 25 5.17 8.57 -10.91
N ASN A 26 4.75 8.11 -12.09
CA ASN A 26 3.34 8.00 -12.45
C ASN A 26 2.61 7.06 -11.49
N LYS A 27 3.22 5.93 -11.13
CA LYS A 27 2.66 4.98 -10.16
C LYS A 27 2.53 5.60 -8.76
N ALA A 28 3.51 6.39 -8.31
CA ALA A 28 3.44 7.09 -7.03
C ALA A 28 2.27 8.08 -6.99
N ILE A 29 2.07 8.87 -8.05
CA ILE A 29 0.93 9.80 -8.16
C ILE A 29 -0.39 9.05 -8.12
N GLN A 30 -0.53 7.97 -8.89
CA GLN A 30 -1.74 7.15 -8.90
C GLN A 30 -2.02 6.53 -7.53
N THR A 31 -0.97 6.04 -6.87
CA THR A 31 -1.06 5.46 -5.52
C THR A 31 -1.59 6.49 -4.52
N LEU A 32 -1.03 7.71 -4.52
CA LEU A 32 -1.48 8.76 -3.61
C LEU A 32 -2.90 9.27 -3.91
N LYS A 33 -3.32 9.28 -5.20
CA LYS A 33 -4.68 9.66 -5.58
C LYS A 33 -5.73 8.64 -5.15
N ALA A 34 -5.40 7.35 -5.20
CA ALA A 34 -6.31 6.28 -4.82
C ALA A 34 -6.27 5.98 -3.31
N CYS A 35 -5.18 6.32 -2.63
CA CYS A 35 -4.98 5.96 -1.23
C CYS A 35 -6.00 6.66 -0.31
N PRO A 36 -6.71 5.91 0.56
CA PRO A 36 -7.52 6.48 1.61
C PRO A 36 -6.69 7.37 2.54
N VAL A 37 -7.26 8.48 2.99
CA VAL A 37 -6.56 9.44 3.89
C VAL A 37 -6.05 8.77 5.17
N ALA A 38 -6.80 7.78 5.68
CA ALA A 38 -6.41 7.01 6.86
C ALA A 38 -5.11 6.23 6.67
N LEU A 39 -4.75 5.85 5.44
CA LEU A 39 -3.57 5.03 5.12
C LEU A 39 -2.36 5.84 4.66
N TYR A 40 -2.48 7.17 4.54
CA TYR A 40 -1.34 8.05 4.24
C TYR A 40 -0.13 7.86 5.17
N PRO A 41 -0.28 7.65 6.49
CA PRO A 41 0.87 7.37 7.35
C PRO A 41 1.63 6.12 6.90
N ASN A 42 0.95 5.04 6.51
CA ASN A 42 1.62 3.84 6.03
C ASN A 42 2.33 4.03 4.68
N VAL A 43 1.77 4.84 3.78
CA VAL A 43 2.45 5.19 2.52
C VAL A 43 3.74 5.95 2.80
N GLN A 44 3.70 6.90 3.75
CA GLN A 44 4.88 7.64 4.18
C GLN A 44 5.91 6.70 4.83
N GLU A 45 5.51 5.94 5.85
CA GLU A 45 6.37 4.97 6.55
C GLU A 45 7.05 4.02 5.58
N TRP A 46 6.30 3.46 4.62
CA TRP A 46 6.85 2.56 3.62
C TRP A 46 7.88 3.25 2.71
N SER A 47 7.58 4.47 2.23
CA SER A 47 8.50 5.26 1.42
C SER A 47 9.78 5.67 2.14
N GLU A 48 9.74 5.73 3.48
CA GLU A 48 10.87 6.10 4.34
C GLU A 48 11.53 4.87 4.98
N GLU A 49 11.16 3.66 4.55
CA GLU A 49 11.67 2.38 5.06
C GLU A 49 11.49 2.21 6.58
N GLN A 50 10.43 2.81 7.12
CA GLN A 50 10.06 2.70 8.52
C GLN A 50 9.16 1.49 8.76
N ALA A 51 9.08 1.07 10.02
CA ALA A 51 8.10 0.07 10.43
C ALA A 51 6.69 0.59 10.17
N LEU A 52 5.84 -0.26 9.60
CA LEU A 52 4.47 0.08 9.27
C LEU A 52 3.60 0.02 10.53
N THR A 53 2.89 1.11 10.82
CA THR A 53 1.90 1.17 11.88
C THR A 53 0.68 0.31 11.54
N ASP A 54 0.13 -0.41 12.52
CA ASP A 54 -1.12 -1.16 12.37
C ASP A 54 -2.33 -0.22 12.30
N ILE A 55 -2.63 0.29 11.11
CA ILE A 55 -3.86 1.03 10.82
C ILE A 55 -4.91 0.05 10.30
N TYR A 56 -5.95 -0.17 11.10
CA TYR A 56 -7.00 -1.13 10.77
C TYR A 56 -8.09 -0.51 9.89
N VAL A 57 -8.38 -1.20 8.79
CA VAL A 57 -9.61 -1.03 7.99
C VAL A 57 -10.40 -2.32 8.09
N GLY A 58 -11.52 -2.27 8.79
CA GLY A 58 -12.23 -3.49 9.19
C GLY A 58 -11.37 -4.35 10.12
N LYS A 59 -11.03 -5.57 9.69
CA LYS A 59 -10.24 -6.53 10.47
C LYS A 59 -8.76 -6.59 10.08
N TYR A 60 -8.35 -5.83 9.07
CA TYR A 60 -7.02 -5.97 8.46
C TYR A 60 -6.23 -4.68 8.55
N SER A 61 -4.92 -4.82 8.71
CA SER A 61 -3.93 -3.77 8.56
C SER A 61 -2.96 -4.15 7.44
N LEU A 62 -2.19 -3.19 6.92
CA LEU A 62 -1.14 -3.50 5.93
C LEU A 62 -0.08 -4.49 6.44
N PRO A 63 0.49 -4.32 7.67
CA PRO A 63 1.39 -5.32 8.24
C PRO A 63 0.77 -6.72 8.27
N MET A 64 -0.50 -6.84 8.67
CA MET A 64 -1.20 -8.11 8.75
C MET A 64 -1.38 -8.76 7.37
N ILE A 65 -1.81 -8.00 6.35
CA ILE A 65 -1.97 -8.53 4.98
C ILE A 65 -0.63 -9.04 4.44
N LEU A 66 0.45 -8.25 4.60
CA LEU A 66 1.79 -8.64 4.16
C LEU A 66 2.29 -9.90 4.86
N ALA A 67 1.99 -10.05 6.16
CA ALA A 67 2.31 -11.25 6.93
C ALA A 67 1.50 -12.47 6.45
N ILE A 68 0.20 -12.32 6.19
CA ILE A 68 -0.66 -13.39 5.64
C ILE A 68 -0.11 -13.88 4.29
N TRP A 69 0.33 -12.96 3.44
CA TRP A 69 0.88 -13.30 2.12
C TRP A 69 2.32 -13.80 2.15
N ASN A 70 3.01 -13.68 3.28
CA ASN A 70 4.46 -13.83 3.38
C ASN A 70 5.18 -13.05 2.26
N SER A 71 4.79 -11.78 2.09
CA SER A 71 5.17 -10.94 0.95
C SER A 71 5.60 -9.54 1.39
N ARG A 72 6.38 -8.87 0.53
CA ARG A 72 6.75 -7.45 0.66
C ARG A 72 6.00 -6.54 -0.31
N ASP A 73 5.01 -7.08 -1.03
CA ASP A 73 4.23 -6.36 -2.04
C ASP A 73 3.25 -5.36 -1.40
N PHE A 74 3.80 -4.23 -0.97
CA PHE A 74 3.08 -3.15 -0.31
C PHE A 74 2.01 -2.53 -1.21
N LEU A 75 2.29 -2.32 -2.50
CA LEU A 75 1.34 -1.67 -3.40
C LEU A 75 0.11 -2.56 -3.59
N LYS A 76 0.29 -3.88 -3.67
CA LYS A 76 -0.84 -4.79 -3.76
C LYS A 76 -1.63 -4.87 -2.45
N ALA A 77 -0.95 -4.86 -1.31
CA ALA A 77 -1.61 -4.83 0.00
C ALA A 77 -2.43 -3.54 0.19
N LEU A 78 -1.88 -2.40 -0.25
CA LEU A 78 -2.55 -1.10 -0.23
C LEU A 78 -3.77 -1.05 -1.15
N GLU A 79 -3.68 -1.61 -2.35
CA GLU A 79 -4.82 -1.75 -3.27
C GLU A 79 -5.97 -2.52 -2.61
N VAL A 80 -5.66 -3.66 -1.99
CA VAL A 80 -6.66 -4.49 -1.31
C VAL A 80 -7.26 -3.78 -0.09
N LEU A 81 -6.45 -3.09 0.71
CA LEU A 81 -6.95 -2.34 1.86
C LEU A 81 -7.76 -1.10 1.45
N THR A 82 -7.45 -0.51 0.30
CA THR A 82 -8.24 0.56 -0.32
C THR A 82 -9.62 0.04 -0.72
N GLU A 83 -9.69 -1.11 -1.40
CA GLU A 83 -10.95 -1.76 -1.75
C GLU A 83 -11.81 -2.08 -0.51
N LEU A 84 -11.19 -2.54 0.59
CA LEU A 84 -11.87 -2.71 1.88
C LEU A 84 -12.48 -1.40 2.39
N SER A 85 -11.74 -0.29 2.29
CA SER A 85 -12.20 1.02 2.76
C SER A 85 -13.35 1.59 1.93
N GLU A 86 -13.44 1.21 0.65
CA GLU A 86 -14.51 1.59 -0.26
C GLU A 86 -15.78 0.73 -0.11
N GLY A 87 -15.75 -0.28 0.77
CA GLY A 87 -16.88 -1.18 1.03
C GLY A 87 -16.91 -2.43 0.16
N ASN A 88 -15.87 -2.69 -0.65
CA ASN A 88 -15.75 -3.91 -1.48
C ASN A 88 -15.26 -5.12 -0.64
N VAL A 89 -15.94 -5.38 0.48
CA VAL A 89 -15.45 -6.27 1.54
C VAL A 89 -15.20 -7.69 1.06
N GLU A 90 -16.19 -8.33 0.44
CA GLU A 90 -16.10 -9.74 0.01
C GLU A 90 -14.95 -9.95 -0.99
N THR A 91 -14.86 -9.07 -2.00
CA THR A 91 -13.80 -9.11 -3.02
C THR A 91 -12.41 -8.94 -2.40
N ALA A 92 -12.26 -7.97 -1.50
CA ALA A 92 -10.97 -7.69 -0.91
C ALA A 92 -10.54 -8.79 0.07
N GLU A 93 -11.45 -9.31 0.91
CA GLU A 93 -11.17 -10.46 1.76
C GLU A 93 -10.78 -11.70 0.93
N MET A 94 -11.48 -11.98 -0.17
CA MET A 94 -11.09 -13.06 -1.10
C MET A 94 -9.66 -12.88 -1.61
N LYS A 95 -9.25 -11.66 -2.00
CA LYS A 95 -7.86 -11.38 -2.43
C LYS A 95 -6.85 -11.61 -1.31
N ILE A 96 -7.17 -11.20 -0.08
CA ILE A 96 -6.30 -11.43 1.09
C ILE A 96 -6.05 -12.93 1.26
N TRP A 97 -7.10 -13.74 1.24
CA TRP A 97 -6.95 -15.16 1.52
C TRP A 97 -6.41 -15.98 0.34
N ASN A 98 -6.71 -15.61 -0.90
CA ASN A 98 -6.24 -16.33 -2.08
C ASN A 98 -4.74 -16.12 -2.37
N MET A 99 -4.15 -15.02 -1.89
CA MET A 99 -2.72 -14.74 -2.06
C MET A 99 -1.85 -15.26 -0.91
N ARG A 100 -2.45 -15.94 0.09
CA ARG A 100 -1.71 -16.62 1.15
C ARG A 100 -0.78 -17.67 0.54
N ARG A 101 0.50 -17.63 0.93
CA ARG A 101 1.52 -18.59 0.51
C ARG A 101 1.87 -19.55 1.63
#